data_AF-A0A940D1F6-F1
#
_entry.id   AF-A0A940D1F6-F1
#
_cell.length_a   1.000
_cell.length_b   1.000
_cell.length_c   1.000
_cell.angle_alpha   90.00
_cell.angle_beta   90.00
_cell.angle_gamma   90.00
#
_symmetry.space_group_name_H-M   'P 1'
#
loop_
_entity.id
_entity.type
_entity.pdbx_description
1 polymer ?
#
loop_
_entity_poly.entity_id
_entity_poly.type
_entity_poly.pdbx_seq_one_letter_code
_entity_poly.pdbx_strand_id
1 'polypeptide(L)'
;MSLIKRFLRGRREAPEVEIVSRKPIGKFKVERVLRVLARQVLIGEVLEGLIYPGYKLKGRKAGIIMKIEKERKEIDFALTGDRVALMLETEIPCTEGEILEVYQS
;
A
#
# COMPACT_ATOMS: atom_id res chain seq x y z
N MET A 1 11.19 -21.07 -32.24
CA MET A 1 11.28 -19.70 -31.68
C MET A 1 9.92 -19.29 -31.13
N SER A 2 9.92 -18.62 -29.96
CA SER A 2 8.82 -17.78 -29.45
C SER A 2 7.64 -18.43 -28.70
N LEU A 3 7.91 -19.25 -27.68
CA LEU A 3 6.96 -19.50 -26.56
C LEU A 3 7.09 -18.47 -25.41
N ILE A 4 8.11 -17.62 -25.45
CA ILE A 4 8.43 -16.65 -24.39
C ILE A 4 7.59 -15.35 -24.50
N LYS A 5 7.00 -15.07 -25.66
CA LYS A 5 6.24 -13.81 -25.89
C LYS A 5 4.92 -13.69 -25.13
N ARG A 6 4.43 -14.75 -24.48
CA ARG A 6 3.09 -14.75 -23.84
C ARG A 6 3.08 -14.36 -22.36
N PHE A 7 4.24 -14.35 -21.69
CA PHE A 7 4.37 -13.92 -20.29
C PHE A 7 4.63 -12.42 -20.09
N LEU A 8 4.87 -11.67 -21.18
CA LEU A 8 5.09 -10.21 -21.16
C LEU A 8 3.82 -9.40 -21.45
N ARG A 9 2.64 -10.03 -21.42
CA ARG A 9 1.37 -9.38 -21.78
C ARG A 9 0.80 -8.61 -20.58
N GLY A 10 1.36 -7.41 -20.39
CA GLY A 10 0.63 -6.27 -19.83
C GLY A 10 0.64 -6.15 -18.31
N ARG A 11 1.71 -5.56 -17.76
CA ARG A 11 1.50 -4.54 -16.73
C ARG A 11 0.75 -3.41 -17.44
N ARG A 12 -0.58 -3.47 -17.49
CA ARG A 12 -1.36 -2.26 -17.76
C ARG A 12 -0.91 -1.28 -16.69
N GLU A 13 -0.40 -0.13 -17.10
CA GLU A 13 -0.22 0.98 -16.18
C GLU A 13 -1.60 1.22 -15.57
N ALA A 14 -1.74 0.87 -14.29
CA ALA A 14 -2.94 1.19 -13.57
C ALA A 14 -3.07 2.71 -13.58
N PRO A 15 -4.29 3.25 -13.75
CA PRO A 15 -4.50 4.69 -13.70
C PRO A 15 -3.88 5.24 -12.42
N GLU A 16 -3.17 6.37 -12.54
CA GLU A 16 -2.48 6.98 -11.41
C GLU A 16 -3.51 7.37 -10.34
N VAL A 17 -3.28 6.92 -9.11
CA VAL A 17 -4.21 7.17 -8.01
C VAL A 17 -4.17 8.66 -7.64
N GLU A 18 -5.27 9.35 -7.88
CA GLU A 18 -5.40 10.77 -7.55
C GLU A 18 -5.74 10.97 -6.06
N ILE A 19 -5.01 11.88 -5.42
CA ILE A 19 -5.24 12.30 -4.04
C ILE A 19 -5.93 13.65 -4.07
N VAL A 20 -7.24 13.64 -3.80
CA VAL A 20 -8.08 14.86 -3.78
C VAL A 20 -8.05 15.57 -2.42
N SER A 21 -7.61 14.88 -1.35
CA SER A 21 -7.44 15.49 -0.03
C SER A 21 -6.20 16.37 0.03
N ARG A 22 -6.33 17.55 0.65
CA ARG A 22 -5.26 18.55 0.76
C ARG A 22 -4.26 18.25 1.87
N LYS A 23 -4.61 17.43 2.86
CA LYS A 23 -3.76 17.16 4.03
C LYS A 23 -3.70 15.66 4.33
N PRO A 24 -2.50 15.12 4.63
CA PRO A 24 -2.37 13.77 5.13
C PRO A 24 -3.06 13.67 6.49
N ILE A 25 -3.72 12.54 6.73
CA ILE A 25 -4.42 12.22 7.98
C ILE A 25 -3.62 11.25 8.86
N GLY A 26 -2.48 10.77 8.38
CA GLY A 26 -1.63 9.83 9.09
C GLY A 26 -0.32 9.55 8.39
N LYS A 27 0.50 8.71 9.02
CA LYS A 27 1.81 8.27 8.55
C LYS A 27 2.02 6.79 8.80
N PHE A 28 2.67 6.12 7.86
CA PHE A 28 2.98 4.69 7.94
C PHE A 28 4.46 4.46 7.64
N LYS A 29 5.19 3.84 8.57
CA LYS A 29 6.60 3.49 8.40
C LYS A 29 6.72 2.09 7.82
N VAL A 30 7.27 1.99 6.62
CA VAL A 30 7.52 0.70 5.97
C VAL A 30 8.67 0.00 6.67
N GLU A 31 8.45 -1.23 7.10
CA GLU A 31 9.49 -2.10 7.66
C GLU A 31 9.89 -3.21 6.70
N ARG A 32 8.94 -3.75 5.93
CA ARG A 32 9.20 -4.72 4.85
C ARG A 32 8.27 -4.52 3.66
N VAL A 33 8.79 -4.81 2.48
CA VAL A 33 8.03 -4.84 1.23
C VAL A 33 7.98 -6.27 0.71
N LEU A 34 6.78 -6.83 0.60
CA LEU A 34 6.54 -8.17 0.10
C LEU A 34 5.74 -8.13 -1.19
N ARG A 35 5.88 -9.19 -1.99
CA ARG A 35 5.06 -9.43 -3.17
C ARG A 35 4.32 -10.73 -3.01
N VAL A 36 2.99 -10.66 -2.94
CA VAL A 36 2.11 -11.82 -2.81
C VAL A 36 1.25 -11.90 -4.06
N LEU A 37 1.46 -12.95 -4.87
CA LEU A 37 0.86 -13.08 -6.19
C LEU A 37 1.15 -11.83 -7.07
N ALA A 38 0.10 -11.10 -7.44
CA ALA A 38 0.17 -9.89 -8.27
C ALA A 38 0.06 -8.60 -7.45
N ARG A 39 0.04 -8.66 -6.10
CA ARG A 39 -0.15 -7.51 -5.23
C ARG A 39 1.10 -7.25 -4.37
N GLN A 40 1.31 -5.97 -4.05
CA GLN A 40 2.32 -5.53 -3.11
C GLN A 40 1.72 -5.53 -1.70
N VAL A 41 2.47 -6.01 -0.72
CA VAL A 41 2.11 -5.97 0.70
C VAL A 41 3.20 -5.22 1.46
N LEU A 42 2.81 -4.19 2.20
CA LEU A 42 3.71 -3.40 3.05
C LEU A 42 3.50 -3.78 4.50
N ILE A 43 4.53 -4.30 5.16
CA ILE A 43 4.52 -4.52 6.61
C ILE A 43 5.16 -3.31 7.26
N GLY A 44 4.53 -2.77 8.30
CA GLY A 44 5.02 -1.57 8.94
C GLY A 44 4.19 -1.12 10.13
N GLU A 45 4.54 0.06 10.64
CA GLU A 45 3.93 0.67 11.83
C GLU A 45 3.15 1.93 11.44
N VAL A 46 1.95 2.09 11.99
CA VAL A 46 1.20 3.35 11.91
C VAL A 46 1.80 4.34 12.89
N LEU A 47 2.49 5.37 12.40
CA LEU A 47 3.12 6.38 13.25
C LEU A 47 2.16 7.47 13.72
N GLU A 48 1.13 7.75 12.92
CA GLU A 48 0.17 8.83 13.19
C GLU A 48 -1.16 8.51 12.53
N GLY A 49 -2.26 8.86 13.21
CA GLY A 49 -3.60 8.80 12.68
C GLY A 49 -4.23 7.41 12.76
N LEU A 50 -5.17 7.19 11.84
CA LEU A 50 -5.94 5.96 11.69
C LEU A 50 -5.97 5.58 10.19
N ILE A 51 -5.99 4.28 9.91
CA ILE A 51 -5.94 3.75 8.56
C ILE A 51 -7.12 2.80 8.35
N TYR A 52 -7.88 3.01 7.28
CA TYR A 52 -8.94 2.11 6.82
C TYR A 52 -8.59 1.53 5.44
N PRO A 53 -9.12 0.35 5.08
CA PRO A 53 -9.25 -0.05 3.68
C PRO A 53 -9.92 1.07 2.86
N GLY A 54 -9.49 1.24 1.61
CA GLY A 54 -9.87 2.32 0.72
C GLY A 54 -9.02 3.59 0.84
N TYR A 55 -8.26 3.77 1.93
CA TYR A 55 -7.38 4.93 2.06
C TYR A 55 -6.18 4.82 1.12
N LYS A 56 -5.55 5.97 0.84
CA LYS A 56 -4.44 6.09 -0.08
C LYS A 56 -3.14 6.22 0.71
N LEU A 57 -2.14 5.42 0.37
CA LEU A 57 -0.76 5.61 0.80
C LEU A 57 0.01 6.36 -0.28
N LYS A 58 0.77 7.39 0.12
CA LYS A 58 1.54 8.23 -0.79
C LYS A 58 3.02 8.27 -0.38
N GLY A 59 3.87 7.87 -1.31
CA GLY A 59 5.28 8.22 -1.35
C GLY A 59 5.58 8.94 -2.65
N ARG A 60 6.43 8.35 -3.49
CA ARG A 60 6.66 8.83 -4.87
C ARG A 60 5.44 8.63 -5.79
N LYS A 61 4.65 7.59 -5.52
CA LYS A 61 3.35 7.32 -6.14
C LYS A 61 2.32 7.05 -5.06
N ALA A 62 1.04 7.14 -5.43
CA ALA A 62 -0.06 6.79 -4.57
C ALA A 62 -0.61 5.40 -4.88
N GLY A 63 -1.08 4.69 -3.86
CA GLY A 63 -1.72 3.39 -3.98
C GLY A 63 -2.87 3.25 -2.98
N ILE A 64 -3.91 2.50 -3.34
CA ILE A 64 -5.09 2.27 -2.49
C ILE A 64 -4.86 1.05 -1.61
N ILE A 65 -5.16 1.16 -0.33
CA ILE A 65 -5.13 0.06 0.63
C ILE A 65 -6.37 -0.81 0.40
N MET A 66 -6.19 -2.07 0.05
CA MET A 66 -7.30 -3.02 -0.16
C MET A 66 -7.65 -3.78 1.11
N LYS A 67 -6.63 -4.16 1.89
CA LYS A 67 -6.77 -4.96 3.11
C LYS A 67 -5.74 -4.56 4.15
N ILE A 68 -6.11 -4.72 5.40
CA ILE A 68 -5.25 -4.55 6.57
C ILE A 68 -5.26 -5.86 7.35
N GLU A 69 -4.08 -6.37 7.67
CA GLU A 69 -3.94 -7.53 8.55
C GLU A 69 -3.09 -7.19 9.77
N LYS A 70 -3.52 -7.64 10.95
CA LYS A 70 -2.75 -7.64 12.20
C LYS A 70 -2.75 -9.05 12.76
N GLU A 71 -1.57 -9.55 13.10
CA GLU A 71 -1.42 -10.91 13.66
C GLU A 71 -2.09 -12.01 12.82
N ARG A 72 -1.97 -11.93 11.48
CA ARG A 72 -2.57 -12.87 10.51
C ARG A 72 -4.11 -12.90 10.51
N LYS A 73 -4.74 -11.84 11.01
CA LYS A 73 -6.19 -11.62 10.94
C LYS A 73 -6.47 -10.33 10.20
N GLU A 74 -7.44 -10.38 9.28
CA GLU A 74 -7.98 -9.19 8.62
C GLU A 74 -8.71 -8.33 9.66
N ILE A 75 -8.47 -7.02 9.64
CA ILE A 75 -9.07 -6.04 10.54
C ILE A 75 -9.65 -4.86 9.75
N ASP A 76 -10.63 -4.17 10.35
CA ASP A 76 -11.33 -3.07 9.69
C ASP A 76 -10.53 -1.76 9.68
N PHE A 77 -9.63 -1.57 10.66
CA PHE A 77 -8.81 -0.38 10.78
C PHE A 77 -7.54 -0.62 11.62
N ALA A 78 -6.54 0.23 11.43
CA ALA A 78 -5.34 0.30 12.27
C ALA A 78 -5.19 1.69 12.90
N LEU A 79 -4.69 1.74 14.13
CA LEU A 79 -4.44 2.95 14.90
C LEU A 79 -2.94 3.20 15.06
N THR A 80 -2.59 4.41 15.50
CA THR A 80 -1.21 4.76 15.86
C THR A 80 -0.61 3.74 16.83
N GLY A 81 0.61 3.27 16.52
CA GLY A 81 1.35 2.22 17.23
C GLY A 81 1.05 0.81 16.75
N ASP A 82 0.02 0.60 15.91
CA ASP A 82 -0.25 -0.71 15.35
C ASP A 82 0.78 -1.10 14.29
N ARG A 83 1.29 -2.33 14.42
CA ARG A 83 2.10 -2.98 13.41
C ARG A 83 1.22 -3.88 12.54
N VAL A 84 1.08 -3.54 11.26
CA VAL A 84 0.13 -4.17 10.34
C VAL A 84 0.74 -4.47 8.97
N ALA A 85 0.11 -5.38 8.24
CA ALA A 85 0.36 -5.60 6.82
C ALA A 85 -0.74 -4.93 5.99
N LEU A 86 -0.34 -4.09 5.03
CA LEU A 86 -1.22 -3.37 4.13
C LEU A 86 -1.08 -3.96 2.73
N MET A 87 -2.15 -4.56 2.21
CA MET A 87 -2.19 -5.04 0.82
C MET A 87 -2.64 -3.90 -0.08
N LEU A 88 -1.86 -3.56 -1.10
CA LEU A 88 -2.16 -2.48 -2.02
C LEU A 88 -2.85 -2.97 -3.29
N GLU A 89 -3.73 -2.14 -3.83
CA GLU A 89 -4.34 -2.37 -5.14
C GLU A 89 -3.26 -2.36 -6.23
N THR A 90 -2.41 -1.35 -6.22
CA THR A 90 -1.35 -1.16 -7.20
C THR A 90 -0.01 -1.09 -6.51
N GLU A 91 1.02 -1.63 -7.16
CA GLU A 91 2.39 -1.51 -6.67
C GLU A 91 2.85 -0.04 -6.74
N ILE A 92 3.37 0.46 -5.63
CA ILE A 92 4.01 1.76 -5.52
C ILE A 92 5.51 1.58 -5.23
N PRO A 93 6.39 2.45 -5.77
CA PRO A 93 7.80 2.45 -5.39
C PRO A 93 7.92 2.89 -3.93
N CYS A 94 8.44 2.00 -3.07
CA CYS A 94 8.80 2.32 -1.69
C CYS A 94 9.92 1.40 -1.18
N THR A 95 10.66 1.84 -0.16
CA THR A 95 11.76 1.07 0.47
C THR A 95 11.56 0.85 1.96
N GLU A 96 12.24 -0.15 2.53
CA GLU A 96 12.28 -0.34 3.99
C GLU A 96 12.84 0.92 4.69
N GLY A 97 12.19 1.33 5.77
CA GLY A 97 12.50 2.55 6.53
C GLY A 97 11.79 3.81 6.02
N GLU A 98 11.18 3.79 4.85
CA GLU A 98 10.46 4.95 4.29
C GLU A 98 9.17 5.23 5.08
N ILE A 99 8.86 6.52 5.26
CA ILE A 99 7.60 6.97 5.85
C ILE A 99 6.68 7.42 4.71
N LEU A 100 5.54 6.77 4.62
CA LEU A 100 4.48 7.07 3.67
C LEU A 100 3.38 7.88 4.33
N GLU A 101 2.83 8.83 3.60
CA GLU A 101 1.68 9.62 4.04
C GLU A 101 0.37 8.87 3.78
N VAL A 102 -0.57 8.95 4.71
CA VAL A 102 -1.91 8.37 4.58
C VAL A 102 -2.90 9.47 4.26
N TYR A 103 -3.71 9.26 3.24
CA TYR A 103 -4.79 10.16 2.83
C TYR A 103 -6.12 9.42 2.85
N GLN A 104 -7.14 10.07 3.40
CA GLN A 104 -8.51 9.64 3.23
C GLN A 104 -8.88 9.70 1.74
N SER A 105 -9.62 8.70 1.27
CA SER A 105 -10.10 8.69 -0.11
C SER A 105 -11.04 9.84 -0.41
#